data_AF-A0A4S8I003-F1
#
_entry.id   AF-A0A4S8I003-F1
#
_cell.length_a   1.000
_cell.length_b   1.000
_cell.length_c   1.000
_cell.angle_alpha   90.00
_cell.angle_beta   90.00
_cell.angle_gamma   90.00
#
_symmetry.space_group_name_H-M   'P 1'
#
loop_
_entity.id
_entity.type
_entity.pdbx_description
1 polymer ?
#
loop_
_entity_poly.entity_id
_entity_poly.type
_entity_poly.pdbx_seq_one_letter_code
_entity_poly.pdbx_strand_id
1 'polypeptide(L)'
;MNEPLNTSSQAKTFIGKSYNQIPNLTNTPIRLTQQEITNPASILDDFFQSYHLNDIRQIMWQWLTEVLSNPRDSANDPHERNNHILFYEKIESLVEAAWVMRRGNNQEPKPVSKAQVKQIRTPDAKENKTAQPVRFSKPSRLIEKATTQPIEVITEVFDQATLSDLTDYLLPNWLRVALVNTQSPYSNGNGREMLYEFYEQLIPFVEGLNLLAEDEQPADPSPVVTGFFQQCPIDYIRRELADFLEAGIGHDGSFPNGFSPWQAWMTYNHVLCLVEAAYQLYLNHQIQSVTNVRCLQMQELEEVG
;
A
#
# COMPACT_ATOMS: atom_id res chain seq x y z
N MET A 1 -43.44 26.92 1.13
CA MET A 1 -43.33 25.60 1.78
C MET A 1 -41.87 25.22 1.67
N ASN A 2 -41.16 25.21 2.79
CA ASN A 2 -39.72 24.95 2.84
C ASN A 2 -39.52 23.51 3.30
N GLU A 3 -39.08 22.63 2.41
CA GLU A 3 -38.58 21.30 2.79
C GLU A 3 -37.12 21.43 3.26
N PRO A 4 -36.75 20.86 4.41
CA PRO A 4 -35.35 20.82 4.83
C PRO A 4 -34.62 19.62 4.19
N LEU A 5 -33.39 19.89 3.75
CA LEU A 5 -32.43 18.93 3.20
C LEU A 5 -32.05 17.87 4.24
N ASN A 6 -32.14 16.61 3.81
CA ASN A 6 -31.76 15.41 4.55
C ASN A 6 -30.23 15.30 4.66
N THR A 7 -29.70 15.55 5.85
CA THR A 7 -28.32 15.24 6.24
C THR A 7 -28.23 13.77 6.66
N SER A 8 -27.89 12.88 5.73
CA SER A 8 -27.60 11.47 6.00
C SER A 8 -26.14 11.14 5.71
N SER A 9 -25.23 11.67 6.53
CA SER A 9 -23.88 11.11 6.70
C SER A 9 -23.88 10.27 7.97
N GLN A 10 -24.33 9.01 7.86
CA GLN A 10 -24.25 8.06 8.96
C GLN A 10 -22.78 7.69 9.19
N ALA A 11 -22.28 8.04 10.37
CA ALA A 11 -21.01 7.53 10.88
C ALA A 11 -21.09 5.99 10.90
N LYS A 12 -20.24 5.32 10.11
CA LYS A 12 -20.06 3.86 10.19
C LYS A 12 -19.57 3.54 11.60
N THR A 13 -20.51 3.16 12.45
CA THR A 13 -20.23 2.72 13.81
C THR A 13 -19.81 1.26 13.70
N PHE A 14 -18.55 0.95 14.00
CA PHE A 14 -18.05 -0.41 14.06
C PHE A 14 -18.78 -1.15 15.19
N ILE A 15 -19.72 -2.02 14.84
CA ILE A 15 -20.39 -2.92 15.79
C ILE A 15 -19.59 -4.22 15.81
N GLY A 16 -18.50 -4.24 16.58
CA GLY A 16 -17.79 -5.49 16.87
C GLY A 16 -18.73 -6.43 17.64
N LYS A 17 -18.90 -7.66 17.15
CA LYS A 17 -19.61 -8.71 17.90
C LYS A 17 -18.81 -9.04 19.16
N SER A 18 -19.19 -8.51 20.32
CA SER A 18 -18.59 -8.92 21.59
C SER A 18 -19.17 -10.26 22.01
N TYR A 19 -18.53 -11.37 21.64
CA TYR A 19 -18.91 -12.72 22.08
C TYR A 19 -18.70 -12.96 23.58
N ASN A 20 -18.10 -12.00 24.29
CA ASN A 20 -17.95 -12.04 25.74
C ASN A 20 -19.21 -11.48 26.41
N GLN A 21 -20.16 -12.35 26.76
CA GLN A 21 -21.34 -12.03 27.59
C GLN A 21 -20.97 -11.82 29.07
N ILE A 22 -19.87 -11.10 29.35
CA ILE A 22 -19.49 -10.75 30.72
C ILE A 22 -20.21 -9.44 31.05
N PRO A 23 -21.21 -9.43 31.95
CA PRO A 23 -21.90 -8.20 32.31
C PRO A 23 -20.90 -7.27 32.99
N ASN A 24 -20.70 -6.08 32.43
CA ASN A 24 -19.85 -4.99 32.96
C ASN A 24 -18.34 -5.08 32.66
N LEU A 25 -17.93 -5.36 31.42
CA LEU A 25 -16.58 -4.94 30.99
C LEU A 25 -16.54 -3.41 30.96
N THR A 26 -16.07 -2.80 32.05
CA THR A 26 -15.80 -1.37 32.10
C THR A 26 -14.60 -1.04 31.21
N ASN A 27 -14.57 0.15 30.59
CA ASN A 27 -13.43 0.67 29.81
C ASN A 27 -12.24 1.04 30.72
N THR A 28 -11.90 0.17 31.67
CA THR A 28 -10.87 0.37 32.68
C THR A 28 -9.88 -0.80 32.64
N PRO A 29 -8.57 -0.56 32.81
CA PRO A 29 -7.58 -1.63 32.87
C PRO A 29 -7.92 -2.62 34.00
N ILE A 30 -8.03 -3.91 33.66
CA ILE A 30 -8.37 -4.97 34.63
C ILE A 30 -7.11 -5.62 35.21
N ARG A 31 -6.01 -5.65 34.43
CA ARG A 31 -4.79 -6.41 34.76
C ARG A 31 -3.66 -5.57 35.34
N LEU A 32 -3.77 -4.24 35.28
CA LEU A 32 -2.70 -3.34 35.72
C LEU A 32 -2.91 -2.97 37.19
N THR A 33 -1.83 -3.00 37.97
CA THR A 33 -1.79 -2.48 39.33
C THR A 33 -1.85 -0.94 39.34
N GLN A 34 -2.19 -0.34 40.48
CA GLN A 34 -2.25 1.13 40.60
C GLN A 34 -0.89 1.80 40.28
N GLN A 35 0.21 1.12 40.64
CA GLN A 35 1.57 1.60 40.33
C GLN A 35 1.83 1.59 38.82
N GLU A 36 1.45 0.53 38.13
CA GLU A 36 1.58 0.40 36.67
C GLU A 36 0.66 1.35 35.91
N ILE A 37 -0.55 1.62 36.42
CA ILE A 37 -1.44 2.65 35.86
C ILE A 37 -0.79 4.04 35.96
N THR A 38 -0.10 4.30 37.08
CA THR A 38 0.61 5.57 37.30
C THR A 38 1.89 5.67 36.47
N ASN A 39 2.52 4.53 36.15
CA ASN A 39 3.73 4.46 35.35
C ASN A 39 3.64 3.34 34.28
N PRO A 40 2.88 3.54 33.19
CA PRO A 40 2.70 2.51 32.17
C PRO A 40 3.98 2.16 31.41
N ALA A 41 4.98 3.06 31.42
CA ALA A 41 6.27 2.83 30.77
C ALA A 41 7.02 1.62 31.37
N SER A 42 6.89 1.36 32.68
CA SER A 42 7.58 0.21 33.30
C SER A 42 7.08 -1.13 32.77
N ILE A 43 5.80 -1.22 32.36
CA ILE A 43 5.25 -2.43 31.73
C ILE A 43 5.89 -2.65 30.36
N LEU A 44 6.05 -1.57 29.58
CA LEU A 44 6.70 -1.66 28.28
C LEU A 44 8.17 -2.07 28.42
N ASP A 45 8.85 -1.57 29.45
CA ASP A 45 10.23 -1.97 29.74
C ASP A 45 10.34 -3.45 30.09
N ASP A 46 9.49 -3.94 30.98
CA ASP A 46 9.45 -5.36 31.37
C ASP A 46 9.10 -6.26 30.18
N PHE A 47 8.06 -5.90 29.42
CA PHE A 47 7.60 -6.63 28.25
C PHE A 47 8.71 -6.76 27.20
N PHE A 48 9.33 -5.64 26.81
CA PHE A 48 10.39 -5.64 25.80
C PHE A 48 11.78 -6.01 26.35
N GLN A 49 11.91 -6.28 27.66
CA GLN A 49 13.06 -6.99 28.23
C GLN A 49 12.90 -8.51 28.07
N SER A 50 11.65 -8.99 28.14
CA SER A 50 11.31 -10.42 28.00
C SER A 50 11.17 -10.86 26.55
N TYR A 51 10.73 -9.97 25.66
CA TYR A 51 10.49 -10.27 24.25
C TYR A 51 11.19 -9.27 23.33
N HIS A 52 11.96 -9.77 22.36
CA HIS A 52 12.45 -8.91 21.30
C HIS A 52 11.33 -8.58 20.32
N LEU A 53 11.35 -7.36 19.76
CA LEU A 53 10.34 -6.91 18.79
C LEU A 53 10.20 -7.88 17.62
N ASN A 54 11.31 -8.48 17.17
CA ASN A 54 11.30 -9.46 16.09
C ASN A 54 10.56 -10.75 16.46
N ASP A 55 10.77 -11.25 17.68
CA ASP A 55 10.12 -12.46 18.17
C ASP A 55 8.61 -12.24 18.29
N ILE A 56 8.19 -11.05 18.72
CA ILE A 56 6.78 -10.67 18.79
C ILE A 56 6.15 -10.68 17.39
N ARG A 57 6.79 -10.07 16.39
CA ARG A 57 6.30 -10.10 14.99
C ARG A 57 6.16 -11.54 14.49
N GLN A 58 7.14 -12.40 14.77
CA GLN A 58 7.08 -13.80 14.38
C GLN A 58 5.92 -14.54 15.07
N ILE A 59 5.73 -14.34 16.38
CA ILE A 59 4.63 -14.95 17.14
C ILE A 59 3.27 -14.47 16.59
N MET A 60 3.14 -13.18 16.30
CA MET A 60 1.91 -12.62 15.74
C MET A 60 1.62 -13.15 14.33
N TRP A 61 2.64 -13.26 13.48
CA TRP A 61 2.50 -13.85 12.15
C TRP A 61 2.08 -15.32 12.20
N GLN A 62 2.71 -16.10 13.09
CA GLN A 62 2.31 -17.49 13.33
C GLN A 62 0.86 -17.58 13.78
N TRP A 63 0.43 -16.70 14.69
CA TRP A 63 -0.95 -16.65 15.15
C TRP A 63 -1.93 -16.31 14.03
N LEU A 64 -1.65 -15.29 13.22
CA LEU A 64 -2.48 -14.95 12.07
C LEU A 64 -2.55 -16.12 11.09
N THR A 65 -1.41 -16.74 10.76
CA THR A 65 -1.35 -17.87 9.84
C THR A 65 -2.20 -19.03 10.33
N GLU A 66 -2.13 -19.36 11.62
CA GLU A 66 -2.93 -20.41 12.24
C GLU A 66 -4.42 -20.08 12.17
N VAL A 67 -4.81 -18.84 12.51
CA VAL A 67 -6.21 -18.38 12.45
C VAL A 67 -6.76 -18.47 11.02
N LEU A 68 -5.99 -18.04 10.02
CA LEU A 68 -6.39 -18.04 8.62
C LEU A 68 -6.38 -19.44 7.98
N SER A 69 -5.52 -20.32 8.46
CA SER A 69 -5.34 -21.68 7.92
C SER A 69 -6.21 -22.72 8.62
N ASN A 70 -6.86 -22.38 9.74
CA ASN A 70 -7.74 -23.28 10.45
C ASN A 70 -9.09 -23.40 9.72
N PRO A 71 -9.45 -24.56 9.17
CA PRO A 71 -10.68 -24.74 8.39
C PRO A 71 -11.96 -24.75 9.25
N ARG A 72 -11.87 -24.46 10.56
CA ARG A 72 -13.04 -24.38 11.46
C ARG A 72 -13.78 -23.04 11.30
N ASP A 73 -15.11 -23.11 11.45
CA ASP A 73 -16.15 -22.17 10.97
C ASP A 73 -15.91 -20.65 11.03
N SER A 74 -15.12 -20.10 11.97
CA SER A 74 -14.95 -18.64 12.07
C SER A 74 -14.06 -18.04 10.97
N ALA A 75 -13.19 -18.85 10.34
CA ALA A 75 -12.32 -18.39 9.25
C ALA A 75 -12.93 -18.57 7.85
N ASN A 76 -14.08 -19.25 7.76
CA ASN A 76 -14.81 -19.42 6.50
C ASN A 76 -15.66 -18.20 6.13
N ASP A 77 -16.05 -17.37 7.11
CA ASP A 77 -16.68 -16.08 6.86
C ASP A 77 -15.62 -15.08 6.34
N PRO A 78 -15.71 -14.60 5.08
CA PRO A 78 -14.77 -13.62 4.54
C PRO A 78 -14.68 -12.34 5.39
N HIS A 79 -15.77 -11.93 6.04
CA HIS A 79 -15.77 -10.74 6.88
C HIS A 79 -14.96 -10.94 8.16
N GLU A 80 -15.13 -12.08 8.84
CA GLU A 80 -14.33 -12.40 10.04
C GLU A 80 -12.85 -12.58 9.67
N ARG A 81 -12.56 -13.17 8.50
CA ARG A 81 -11.18 -13.26 7.99
C ARG A 81 -10.55 -11.88 7.80
N ASN A 82 -11.27 -10.95 7.16
CA ASN A 82 -10.79 -9.59 6.99
C ASN A 82 -10.62 -8.86 8.33
N ASN A 83 -11.55 -9.08 9.28
CA ASN A 83 -11.42 -8.54 10.64
C ASN A 83 -10.15 -9.04 11.34
N HIS A 84 -9.78 -10.32 11.18
CA HIS A 84 -8.55 -10.87 11.74
C HIS A 84 -7.29 -10.25 11.13
N ILE A 85 -7.27 -10.02 9.81
CA ILE A 85 -6.17 -9.35 9.12
C ILE A 85 -6.03 -7.90 9.60
N LEU A 86 -7.13 -7.15 9.61
CA LEU A 86 -7.13 -5.76 10.09
C LEU A 86 -6.72 -5.67 11.56
N PHE A 87 -7.20 -6.58 12.41
CA PHE A 87 -6.80 -6.64 13.81
C PHE A 87 -5.29 -6.89 13.95
N TYR A 88 -4.74 -7.84 13.20
CA TYR A 88 -3.30 -8.11 13.14
C TYR A 88 -2.51 -6.86 12.76
N GLU A 89 -2.91 -6.13 11.71
CA GLU A 89 -2.20 -4.92 11.28
C GLU A 89 -2.21 -3.84 12.37
N LYS A 90 -3.36 -3.65 13.04
CA LYS A 90 -3.48 -2.65 14.11
C LYS A 90 -2.70 -3.03 15.35
N ILE A 91 -2.69 -4.30 15.73
CA ILE A 91 -1.92 -4.73 16.89
C ILE A 91 -0.42 -4.75 16.62
N GLU A 92 0.01 -5.04 15.38
CA GLU A 92 1.42 -4.92 14.98
C GLU A 92 1.87 -3.46 15.07
N SER A 93 1.08 -2.54 14.49
CA SER A 93 1.32 -1.10 14.58
C SER A 93 1.38 -0.60 16.03
N LEU A 94 0.49 -1.09 16.89
CA LEU A 94 0.46 -0.73 18.31
C LEU A 94 1.73 -1.20 19.06
N VAL A 95 2.17 -2.44 18.81
CA VAL A 95 3.40 -2.98 19.40
C VAL A 95 4.61 -2.17 18.94
N GLU A 96 4.69 -1.81 17.66
CA GLU A 96 5.77 -0.98 17.14
C GLU A 96 5.76 0.42 17.76
N ALA A 97 4.59 1.06 17.87
CA ALA A 97 4.46 2.34 18.54
C ALA A 97 4.90 2.27 20.01
N ALA A 98 4.50 1.23 20.73
CA ALA A 98 4.92 1.00 22.12
C ALA A 98 6.44 0.83 22.24
N TRP A 99 7.07 0.16 21.29
CA TRP A 99 8.53 0.03 21.25
C TRP A 99 9.24 1.37 20.98
N VAL A 100 8.69 2.21 20.11
CA VAL A 100 9.21 3.57 19.86
C VAL A 100 9.07 4.44 21.11
N MET A 101 7.92 4.41 21.78
CA MET A 101 7.69 5.12 23.04
C MET A 101 8.71 4.73 24.12
N ARG A 102 9.00 3.43 24.23
CA ARG A 102 10.05 2.93 25.14
C ARG A 102 11.42 3.53 24.84
N ARG A 103 11.78 3.66 23.55
CA ARG A 103 13.06 4.26 23.14
C ARG A 103 13.13 5.75 23.42
N GLY A 104 12.04 6.48 23.18
CA GLY A 104 11.95 7.92 23.44
C GLY A 104 12.16 8.27 24.92
N ASN A 105 11.78 7.39 25.84
CA ASN A 105 11.94 7.59 27.28
C ASN A 105 13.34 7.22 27.82
N ASN A 106 14.16 6.50 27.04
CA ASN A 106 15.49 6.04 27.44
C ASN A 106 16.64 6.91 26.90
N GLN A 107 16.35 8.08 26.33
CA GLN A 107 17.35 9.10 25.96
C GLN A 107 17.23 10.36 26.85
N GLU A 108 17.79 10.28 28.06
CA GLU A 108 18.88 11.16 28.53
C GLU A 108 19.50 10.59 29.82
N PRO A 109 20.83 10.40 29.83
CA PRO A 109 21.61 10.98 30.91
C PRO A 109 22.61 12.01 30.36
N LYS A 110 22.58 13.18 31.00
CA LYS A 110 23.45 14.35 30.81
C LYS A 110 24.93 14.01 30.55
N PRO A 111 25.64 14.87 29.79
CA PRO A 111 27.07 14.73 29.52
C PRO A 111 27.87 14.86 30.81
N VAL A 112 28.56 13.77 31.20
CA VAL A 112 29.60 13.85 32.24
C VAL A 112 30.80 14.61 31.67
N SER A 113 31.20 15.61 32.42
CA SER A 113 32.26 16.59 32.18
C SER A 113 33.62 16.00 31.79
N LYS A 114 34.16 16.56 30.69
CA LYS A 114 35.57 16.96 30.44
C LYS A 114 36.66 16.25 31.26
N ALA A 115 37.36 15.32 30.61
CA ALA A 115 38.80 15.13 30.83
C ALA A 115 39.52 15.37 29.49
N GLN A 116 40.41 16.35 29.49
CA GLN A 116 41.25 16.73 28.35
C GLN A 116 42.15 15.55 27.95
N VAL A 117 42.00 15.06 26.72
CA VAL A 117 42.98 14.18 26.08
C VAL A 117 43.63 14.96 24.94
N LYS A 118 44.96 15.04 25.05
CA LYS A 118 45.91 15.66 24.12
C LYS A 118 45.64 15.31 22.67
N GLN A 119 45.66 16.34 21.83
CA GLN A 119 45.84 16.24 20.39
C GLN A 119 47.14 15.50 20.07
N ILE A 120 47.02 14.38 19.36
CA ILE A 120 48.11 13.76 18.59
C ILE A 120 47.70 13.78 17.12
N ARG A 121 48.66 14.18 16.30
CA ARG A 121 48.59 14.52 14.88
C ARG A 121 48.05 13.39 14.01
N THR A 122 47.34 13.81 12.97
CA THR A 122 47.08 13.09 11.73
C THR A 122 48.35 12.49 11.13
N PRO A 123 48.20 11.32 10.49
CA PRO A 123 48.39 11.32 9.04
C PRO A 123 47.29 10.58 8.28
N ASP A 124 47.15 11.03 7.04
CA ASP A 124 46.30 10.55 5.94
C ASP A 124 45.93 9.06 5.99
N ALA A 125 44.63 8.79 6.07
CA ALA A 125 44.06 7.49 5.73
C ALA A 125 42.69 7.70 5.07
N LYS A 126 42.59 7.29 3.81
CA LYS A 126 41.35 7.17 3.04
C LYS A 126 40.46 6.10 3.70
N GLU A 127 39.60 6.52 4.64
CA GLU A 127 38.59 5.64 5.22
C GLU A 127 37.38 5.54 4.29
N ASN A 128 37.33 4.45 3.52
CA ASN A 128 36.07 3.87 3.07
C ASN A 128 35.32 3.40 4.33
N LYS A 129 34.51 4.28 4.93
CA LYS A 129 33.55 3.91 5.97
C LYS A 129 32.51 2.98 5.34
N THR A 130 32.77 1.68 5.43
CA THR A 130 31.78 0.64 5.25
C THR A 130 30.72 0.83 6.32
N ALA A 131 29.66 1.56 5.98
CA ALA A 131 28.48 1.70 6.82
C ALA A 131 28.04 0.29 7.22
N GLN A 132 28.05 0.00 8.53
CA GLN A 132 27.61 -1.30 9.01
C GLN A 132 26.19 -1.55 8.50
N PRO A 133 25.91 -2.76 7.98
CA PRO A 133 24.60 -3.07 7.43
C PRO A 133 23.53 -2.85 8.50
N VAL A 134 22.58 -1.97 8.20
CA VAL A 134 21.43 -1.72 9.07
C VAL A 134 20.69 -3.05 9.19
N ARG A 135 20.71 -3.64 10.39
CA ARG A 135 20.23 -4.99 10.73
C ARG A 135 18.78 -5.28 10.28
N PHE A 136 17.99 -4.24 10.01
CA PHE A 136 16.59 -4.33 9.60
C PHE A 136 16.28 -3.36 8.46
N SER A 137 16.84 -3.63 7.29
CA SER A 137 16.42 -2.98 6.04
C SER A 137 15.67 -3.99 5.20
N LYS A 138 14.40 -3.69 4.89
CA LYS A 138 13.69 -4.37 3.80
C LYS A 138 14.05 -3.67 2.50
N PRO A 139 14.19 -4.39 1.37
CA PRO A 139 14.33 -3.73 0.08
C PRO A 139 13.09 -2.88 -0.18
N SER A 140 13.28 -1.73 -0.81
CA SER A 140 12.17 -0.89 -1.26
C SER A 140 11.26 -1.68 -2.17
N ARG A 141 9.94 -1.51 -1.96
CA ARG A 141 8.94 -2.15 -2.83
C ARG A 141 8.90 -1.46 -4.17
N LEU A 142 8.46 -2.17 -5.20
CA LEU A 142 8.40 -1.62 -6.56
C LEU A 142 7.54 -0.35 -6.63
N ILE A 143 6.39 -0.37 -5.95
CA ILE A 143 5.48 0.79 -5.84
C ILE A 143 6.16 2.04 -5.23
N GLU A 144 7.12 1.88 -4.32
CA GLU A 144 7.84 2.99 -3.70
C GLU A 144 8.82 3.66 -4.67
N LYS A 145 9.21 2.94 -5.74
CA LYS A 145 10.06 3.48 -6.81
C LYS A 145 9.25 4.19 -7.90
N ALA A 146 7.93 4.03 -7.96
CA ALA A 146 7.11 4.54 -9.07
C ALA A 146 7.25 6.07 -9.26
N THR A 147 7.44 6.81 -8.17
CA THR A 147 7.61 8.28 -8.19
C THR A 147 8.98 8.74 -8.65
N THR A 148 10.02 7.93 -8.44
CA THR A 148 11.41 8.34 -8.70
C THR A 148 12.01 7.67 -9.93
N GLN A 149 11.58 6.46 -10.25
CA GLN A 149 12.11 5.62 -11.33
C GLN A 149 10.96 4.90 -12.06
N PRO A 150 10.01 5.64 -12.68
CA PRO A 150 8.82 5.05 -13.28
C PRO A 150 9.12 4.05 -14.41
N ILE A 151 10.13 4.33 -15.24
CA ILE A 151 10.51 3.41 -16.33
C ILE A 151 11.05 2.09 -15.77
N GLU A 152 11.92 2.12 -14.76
CA GLU A 152 12.43 0.92 -14.09
C GLU A 152 11.27 0.09 -13.50
N VAL A 153 10.27 0.75 -12.91
CA VAL A 153 9.09 0.08 -12.38
C VAL A 153 8.31 -0.63 -13.48
N ILE A 154 8.09 0.03 -14.62
CA ILE A 154 7.35 -0.56 -15.75
C ILE A 154 8.11 -1.78 -16.28
N THR A 155 9.42 -1.65 -16.54
CA THR A 155 10.26 -2.77 -17.01
C THR A 155 10.24 -3.94 -16.04
N GLU A 156 10.44 -3.69 -14.75
CA GLU A 156 10.46 -4.74 -13.72
C GLU A 156 9.09 -5.46 -13.58
N VAL A 157 7.97 -4.75 -13.78
CA VAL A 157 6.66 -5.43 -13.80
C VAL A 157 6.59 -6.42 -14.97
N PHE A 158 7.03 -6.02 -16.17
CA PHE A 158 6.99 -6.91 -17.34
C PHE A 158 8.03 -8.04 -17.29
N ASP A 159 9.12 -7.87 -16.53
CA ASP A 159 10.05 -8.95 -16.20
C ASP A 159 9.41 -10.01 -15.27
N GLN A 160 8.48 -9.61 -14.40
CA GLN A 160 7.80 -10.50 -13.44
C GLN A 160 6.53 -11.13 -14.01
N ALA A 161 5.82 -10.42 -14.88
CA ALA A 161 4.59 -10.86 -15.52
C ALA A 161 4.59 -10.42 -16.98
N THR A 162 4.66 -11.40 -17.90
CA THR A 162 4.71 -11.09 -19.34
C THR A 162 3.42 -10.38 -19.77
N LEU A 163 3.49 -9.62 -20.87
CA LEU A 163 2.30 -8.98 -21.45
C LEU A 163 1.18 -10.00 -21.68
N SER A 164 1.50 -11.16 -22.26
CA SER A 164 0.53 -12.24 -22.52
C SER A 164 -0.06 -12.81 -21.23
N ASP A 165 0.75 -12.99 -20.17
CA ASP A 165 0.20 -13.42 -18.87
C ASP A 165 -0.81 -12.41 -18.34
N LEU A 166 -0.52 -11.10 -18.45
CA LEU A 166 -1.43 -10.04 -18.02
C LEU A 166 -2.69 -9.98 -18.88
N THR A 167 -2.58 -9.90 -20.19
CA THR A 167 -3.71 -9.62 -21.11
C THR A 167 -4.54 -10.86 -21.44
N ASP A 168 -3.93 -12.03 -21.52
CA ASP A 168 -4.61 -13.24 -22.02
C ASP A 168 -5.12 -14.13 -20.88
N TYR A 169 -4.50 -14.03 -19.70
CA TYR A 169 -4.82 -14.89 -18.56
C TYR A 169 -5.28 -14.10 -17.33
N LEU A 170 -4.44 -13.24 -16.76
CA LEU A 170 -4.68 -12.65 -15.45
C LEU A 170 -5.85 -11.66 -15.46
N LEU A 171 -5.79 -10.62 -16.30
CA LEU A 171 -6.84 -9.58 -16.38
C LEU A 171 -8.20 -10.16 -16.80
N PRO A 172 -8.32 -11.02 -17.85
CA PRO A 172 -9.62 -11.58 -18.23
C PRO A 172 -10.24 -12.48 -17.14
N ASN A 173 -9.44 -13.28 -16.44
CA ASN A 173 -9.97 -14.12 -15.37
C ASN A 173 -10.33 -13.29 -14.14
N TRP A 174 -9.57 -12.24 -13.82
CA TRP A 174 -9.92 -11.29 -12.77
C TRP A 174 -11.26 -10.60 -13.06
N LEU A 175 -11.46 -10.11 -14.29
CA LEU A 175 -12.72 -9.51 -14.76
C LEU A 175 -13.89 -10.49 -14.60
N ARG A 176 -13.73 -11.73 -15.08
CA ARG A 176 -14.77 -12.76 -14.95
C ARG A 176 -15.16 -12.98 -13.50
N VAL A 177 -14.20 -13.11 -12.60
CA VAL A 177 -14.45 -13.29 -11.17
C VAL A 177 -15.21 -12.11 -10.59
N ALA A 178 -14.78 -10.88 -10.87
CA ALA A 178 -15.42 -9.69 -10.34
C ALA A 178 -16.89 -9.54 -10.77
N LEU A 179 -17.21 -9.94 -12.01
CA LEU A 179 -18.56 -9.86 -12.57
C LEU A 179 -19.51 -10.95 -12.05
N VAL A 180 -18.99 -12.16 -11.74
CA VAL A 180 -19.81 -13.24 -11.16
C VAL A 180 -19.95 -13.12 -9.64
N ASN A 181 -19.08 -12.35 -8.99
CA ASN A 181 -19.16 -12.12 -7.56
C ASN A 181 -20.41 -11.27 -7.22
N THR A 182 -21.41 -11.92 -6.63
CA THR A 182 -22.68 -11.27 -6.27
C THR A 182 -22.57 -10.30 -5.09
N GLN A 183 -21.47 -10.34 -4.35
CA GLN A 183 -21.17 -9.44 -3.24
C GLN A 183 -20.29 -8.26 -3.67
N SER A 184 -19.86 -8.19 -4.93
CA SER A 184 -19.02 -7.11 -5.42
C SER A 184 -19.83 -5.82 -5.68
N PRO A 185 -19.15 -4.65 -5.76
CA PRO A 185 -19.74 -3.41 -6.26
C PRO A 185 -20.34 -3.55 -7.67
N TYR A 186 -19.93 -4.58 -8.41
CA TYR A 186 -20.32 -4.90 -9.79
C TYR A 186 -21.47 -5.92 -9.88
N SER A 187 -22.17 -6.17 -8.78
CA SER A 187 -23.31 -7.09 -8.75
C SER A 187 -24.53 -6.57 -9.53
N ASN A 188 -24.66 -5.25 -9.73
CA ASN A 188 -25.73 -4.61 -10.49
C ASN A 188 -25.30 -4.24 -11.93
N GLY A 189 -26.27 -4.03 -12.82
CA GLY A 189 -26.01 -3.77 -14.24
C GLY A 189 -25.10 -2.56 -14.51
N ASN A 190 -25.31 -1.45 -13.80
CA ASN A 190 -24.52 -0.23 -13.96
C ASN A 190 -23.06 -0.41 -13.53
N GLY A 191 -22.82 -1.09 -12.40
CA GLY A 191 -21.47 -1.40 -11.93
C GLY A 191 -20.73 -2.30 -12.93
N ARG A 192 -21.40 -3.30 -13.51
CA ARG A 192 -20.80 -4.15 -14.55
C ARG A 192 -20.38 -3.36 -15.77
N GLU A 193 -21.24 -2.47 -16.26
CA GLU A 193 -20.96 -1.63 -17.42
C GLU A 193 -19.73 -0.75 -17.17
N MET A 194 -19.67 -0.06 -16.02
CA MET A 194 -18.49 0.75 -15.65
C MET A 194 -17.20 -0.08 -15.56
N LEU A 195 -17.25 -1.29 -14.99
CA LEU A 195 -16.07 -2.17 -14.93
C LEU A 195 -15.63 -2.63 -16.31
N TYR A 196 -16.57 -2.94 -17.21
CA TYR A 196 -16.26 -3.30 -18.59
C TYR A 196 -15.60 -2.14 -19.34
N GLU A 197 -16.16 -0.93 -19.24
CA GLU A 197 -15.58 0.27 -19.87
C GLU A 197 -14.18 0.57 -19.32
N PHE A 198 -13.98 0.47 -18.00
CA PHE A 198 -12.66 0.62 -17.39
C PHE A 198 -11.68 -0.45 -17.89
N TYR A 199 -12.11 -1.71 -17.96
CA TYR A 199 -11.30 -2.82 -18.46
C TYR A 199 -10.90 -2.62 -19.93
N GLU A 200 -11.82 -2.17 -20.79
CA GLU A 200 -11.54 -1.88 -22.21
C GLU A 200 -10.51 -0.76 -22.38
N GLN A 201 -10.45 0.21 -21.47
CA GLN A 201 -9.41 1.23 -21.46
C GLN A 201 -8.08 0.72 -20.86
N LEU A 202 -8.15 -0.18 -19.87
CA LEU A 202 -6.98 -0.70 -19.17
C LEU A 202 -6.11 -1.59 -20.07
N ILE A 203 -6.71 -2.40 -20.95
CA ILE A 203 -5.97 -3.29 -21.86
C ILE A 203 -5.00 -2.54 -22.79
N PRO A 204 -5.46 -1.61 -23.66
CA PRO A 204 -4.56 -0.87 -24.56
C PRO A 204 -3.57 0.01 -23.79
N PHE A 205 -3.92 0.44 -22.57
CA PHE A 205 -2.99 1.13 -21.68
C PHE A 205 -1.83 0.21 -21.26
N VAL A 206 -2.11 -1.01 -20.77
CA VAL A 206 -1.07 -1.98 -20.39
C VAL A 206 -0.21 -2.36 -21.59
N GLU A 207 -0.81 -2.60 -22.76
CA GLU A 207 -0.08 -2.87 -24.01
C GLU A 207 0.85 -1.72 -24.40
N GLY A 208 0.36 -0.46 -24.32
CA GLY A 208 1.17 0.72 -24.59
C GLY A 208 2.36 0.89 -23.63
N LEU A 209 2.21 0.49 -22.37
CA LEU A 209 3.31 0.48 -21.40
C LEU A 209 4.33 -0.62 -21.68
N ASN A 210 3.91 -1.78 -22.20
CA ASN A 210 4.85 -2.83 -22.59
C ASN A 210 5.71 -2.37 -23.77
N LEU A 211 5.12 -1.69 -24.76
CA LEU A 211 5.88 -1.09 -25.86
C LEU A 211 6.93 -0.09 -25.36
N LEU A 212 6.59 0.71 -24.33
CA LEU A 212 7.54 1.61 -23.68
C LEU A 212 8.68 0.87 -22.96
N ALA A 213 8.40 -0.33 -22.42
CA ALA A 213 9.39 -1.14 -21.72
C ALA A 213 10.40 -1.82 -22.67
N GLU A 214 9.95 -2.20 -23.87
CA GLU A 214 10.75 -2.92 -24.87
C GLU A 214 11.67 -2.02 -25.70
N ASP A 215 11.34 -0.72 -25.81
CA ASP A 215 12.00 0.16 -26.77
C ASP A 215 13.31 0.77 -26.22
N GLU A 216 14.44 0.52 -26.90
CA GLU A 216 15.71 1.22 -26.63
C GLU A 216 15.65 2.71 -27.01
N GLN A 217 14.77 3.07 -27.95
CA GLN A 217 14.47 4.45 -28.32
C GLN A 217 12.99 4.73 -28.07
N PRO A 218 12.59 5.23 -26.89
CA PRO A 218 11.21 5.28 -26.47
C PRO A 218 10.34 5.98 -27.52
N ALA A 219 9.59 5.20 -28.31
CA ALA A 219 8.46 5.72 -29.06
C ALA A 219 7.60 6.50 -28.07
N ASP A 220 7.20 7.72 -28.44
CA ASP A 220 6.50 8.62 -27.52
C ASP A 220 5.26 7.92 -26.93
N PRO A 221 5.30 7.43 -25.67
CA PRO A 221 4.17 6.74 -25.07
C PRO A 221 3.08 7.73 -24.65
N SER A 222 3.37 9.03 -24.80
CA SER A 222 2.55 10.13 -24.33
C SER A 222 1.11 10.08 -24.84
N PRO A 223 0.78 9.68 -26.09
CA PRO A 223 -0.61 9.64 -26.54
C PRO A 223 -1.48 8.63 -25.76
N VAL A 224 -0.97 7.41 -25.53
CA VAL A 224 -1.72 6.35 -24.82
C VAL A 224 -1.84 6.71 -23.34
N VAL A 225 -0.73 7.09 -22.72
CA VAL A 225 -0.70 7.48 -21.30
C VAL A 225 -1.54 8.72 -21.04
N THR A 226 -1.40 9.76 -21.87
CA THR A 226 -2.20 11.00 -21.76
C THR A 226 -3.68 10.72 -22.02
N GLY A 227 -4.00 9.95 -23.06
CA GLY A 227 -5.38 9.59 -23.39
C GLY A 227 -6.07 8.83 -22.26
N PHE A 228 -5.36 7.92 -21.60
CA PHE A 228 -5.88 7.16 -20.46
C PHE A 228 -6.15 8.07 -19.25
N PHE A 229 -5.20 8.92 -18.83
CA PHE A 229 -5.39 9.79 -17.66
C PHE A 229 -6.32 10.99 -17.91
N GLN A 230 -6.58 11.36 -19.17
CA GLN A 230 -7.62 12.34 -19.52
C GLN A 230 -9.03 11.76 -19.39
N GLN A 231 -9.20 10.48 -19.67
CA GLN A 231 -10.49 9.79 -19.55
C GLN A 231 -10.75 9.31 -18.13
N CYS A 232 -9.73 8.77 -17.47
CA CYS A 232 -9.78 8.20 -16.14
C CYS A 232 -8.86 8.95 -15.17
N PRO A 233 -9.37 9.84 -14.31
CA PRO A 233 -8.56 10.50 -13.29
C PRO A 233 -7.88 9.49 -12.35
N ILE A 234 -6.66 9.77 -11.89
CA ILE A 234 -5.88 8.85 -11.05
C ILE A 234 -6.63 8.38 -9.79
N ASP A 235 -7.42 9.27 -9.17
CA ASP A 235 -8.20 8.92 -7.97
C ASP A 235 -9.36 7.97 -8.29
N TYR A 236 -9.92 8.06 -9.49
CA TYR A 236 -10.90 7.10 -9.98
C TYR A 236 -10.23 5.74 -10.20
N ILE A 237 -9.11 5.71 -10.94
CA ILE A 237 -8.38 4.46 -11.24
C ILE A 237 -7.99 3.71 -9.96
N ARG A 238 -7.45 4.41 -8.96
CA ARG A 238 -7.06 3.81 -7.67
C ARG A 238 -8.24 3.15 -6.95
N ARG A 239 -9.40 3.81 -6.94
CA ARG A 239 -10.62 3.27 -6.32
C ARG A 239 -11.16 2.09 -7.10
N GLU A 240 -11.20 2.21 -8.43
CA GLU A 240 -11.68 1.16 -9.31
C GLU A 240 -10.80 -0.10 -9.21
N LEU A 241 -9.48 0.04 -9.15
CA LEU A 241 -8.57 -1.09 -8.91
C LEU A 241 -8.75 -1.73 -7.53
N ALA A 242 -9.05 -0.93 -6.49
CA ALA A 242 -9.32 -1.45 -5.15
C ALA A 242 -10.64 -2.22 -5.10
N ASP A 243 -11.71 -1.68 -5.69
CA ASP A 243 -13.01 -2.35 -5.83
C ASP A 243 -12.88 -3.64 -6.65
N PHE A 244 -12.07 -3.61 -7.71
CA PHE A 244 -11.76 -4.79 -8.53
C PHE A 244 -10.99 -5.85 -7.72
N LEU A 245 -10.05 -5.44 -6.87
CA LEU A 245 -9.31 -6.35 -5.99
C LEU A 245 -10.26 -7.00 -4.98
N GLU A 246 -11.07 -6.21 -4.29
CA GLU A 246 -12.06 -6.69 -3.32
C GLU A 246 -13.03 -7.70 -3.98
N ALA A 247 -13.50 -7.40 -5.19
CA ALA A 247 -14.33 -8.31 -5.97
C ALA A 247 -13.62 -9.63 -6.32
N GLY A 248 -12.31 -9.56 -6.62
CA GLY A 248 -11.49 -10.73 -6.94
C GLY A 248 -11.22 -11.63 -5.73
N ILE A 249 -10.80 -11.06 -4.59
CA ILE A 249 -10.43 -11.81 -3.39
C ILE A 249 -11.63 -12.24 -2.55
N GLY A 250 -12.73 -11.48 -2.63
CA GLY A 250 -13.96 -11.73 -1.90
C GLY A 250 -14.91 -12.72 -2.58
N HIS A 251 -14.54 -13.26 -3.75
CA HIS A 251 -15.34 -14.27 -4.44
C HIS A 251 -15.27 -15.61 -3.69
N ASP A 252 -16.43 -16.12 -3.28
CA ASP A 252 -16.59 -17.36 -2.53
C ASP A 252 -16.87 -18.59 -3.42
N GLY A 253 -17.07 -18.37 -4.72
CA GLY A 253 -17.34 -19.42 -5.70
C GLY A 253 -16.10 -20.08 -6.29
N SER A 254 -16.31 -20.94 -7.29
CA SER A 254 -15.22 -21.53 -8.07
C SER A 254 -14.55 -20.46 -8.95
N PHE A 255 -13.22 -20.40 -8.90
CA PHE A 255 -12.45 -19.51 -9.76
C PHE A 255 -12.28 -20.13 -11.17
N PRO A 256 -12.48 -19.35 -12.24
CA PRO A 256 -12.35 -19.85 -13.61
C PRO A 256 -10.89 -20.16 -13.95
N ASN A 257 -10.65 -21.21 -14.74
CA ASN A 257 -9.33 -21.53 -15.31
C ASN A 257 -8.17 -21.64 -14.30
N GLY A 258 -8.46 -22.08 -13.07
CA GLY A 258 -7.46 -22.17 -12.01
C GLY A 258 -6.97 -20.82 -11.47
N PHE A 259 -7.68 -19.74 -11.79
CA PHE A 259 -7.43 -18.43 -11.18
C PHE A 259 -7.62 -18.53 -9.65
N SER A 260 -7.08 -17.59 -8.88
CA SER A 260 -7.08 -17.67 -7.41
C SER A 260 -7.08 -16.28 -6.78
N PRO A 261 -7.46 -16.16 -5.49
CA PRO A 261 -7.34 -14.89 -4.76
C PRO A 261 -5.92 -14.32 -4.77
N TRP A 262 -4.90 -15.19 -4.72
CA TRP A 262 -3.50 -14.76 -4.78
C TRP A 262 -3.15 -14.15 -6.15
N GLN A 263 -3.63 -14.74 -7.25
CA GLN A 263 -3.46 -14.15 -8.58
C GLN A 263 -4.18 -12.81 -8.70
N ALA A 264 -5.40 -12.66 -8.15
CA ALA A 264 -6.08 -11.36 -8.11
C ALA A 264 -5.25 -10.28 -7.39
N TRP A 265 -4.69 -10.62 -6.22
CA TRP A 265 -3.81 -9.73 -5.47
C TRP A 265 -2.52 -9.40 -6.23
N MET A 266 -1.89 -10.39 -6.86
CA MET A 266 -0.68 -10.19 -7.65
C MET A 266 -0.95 -9.30 -8.88
N THR A 267 -2.03 -9.57 -9.63
CA THR A 267 -2.44 -8.75 -10.78
C THR A 267 -2.72 -7.32 -10.36
N TYR A 268 -3.44 -7.11 -9.24
CA TYR A 268 -3.66 -5.78 -8.67
C TYR A 268 -2.34 -5.04 -8.40
N ASN A 269 -1.36 -5.67 -7.77
CA ASN A 269 -0.10 -5.01 -7.44
C ASN A 269 0.70 -4.62 -8.70
N HIS A 270 0.74 -5.49 -9.72
CA HIS A 270 1.40 -5.17 -10.98
C HIS A 270 0.71 -4.03 -11.70
N VAL A 271 -0.62 -4.10 -11.87
CA VAL A 271 -1.40 -3.05 -12.53
C VAL A 271 -1.30 -1.72 -11.77
N LEU A 272 -1.33 -1.74 -10.44
CA LEU A 272 -1.16 -0.54 -9.63
C LEU A 272 0.25 0.07 -9.83
N CYS A 273 1.30 -0.75 -9.86
CA CYS A 273 2.66 -0.25 -10.13
C CYS A 273 2.75 0.38 -11.53
N LEU A 274 2.17 -0.25 -12.55
CA LEU A 274 2.11 0.28 -13.92
C LEU A 274 1.37 1.63 -13.97
N VAL A 275 0.19 1.72 -13.35
CA VAL A 275 -0.60 2.95 -13.29
C VAL A 275 0.15 4.07 -12.57
N GLU A 276 0.75 3.80 -11.41
CA GLU A 276 1.46 4.83 -10.64
C GLU A 276 2.71 5.31 -11.38
N ALA A 277 3.49 4.40 -11.98
CA ALA A 277 4.65 4.77 -12.76
C ALA A 277 4.26 5.60 -14.01
N ALA A 278 3.23 5.16 -14.74
CA ALA A 278 2.73 5.89 -15.90
C ALA A 278 2.18 7.28 -15.53
N TYR A 279 1.52 7.40 -14.38
CA TYR A 279 1.01 8.69 -13.90
C TYR A 279 2.16 9.68 -13.62
N GLN A 280 3.29 9.17 -13.13
CA GLN A 280 4.47 10.01 -12.90
C GLN A 280 5.11 10.46 -14.22
N LEU A 281 5.14 9.60 -15.24
CA LEU A 281 5.53 10.00 -16.60
C LEU A 281 4.60 11.08 -17.17
N TYR A 282 3.29 10.90 -16.98
CA TYR A 282 2.28 11.89 -17.37
C TYR A 282 2.53 13.25 -16.72
N LEU A 283 2.74 13.30 -15.40
CA LEU A 283 3.04 14.54 -14.68
C LEU A 283 4.30 15.22 -15.20
N ASN A 284 5.37 14.44 -15.43
CA ASN A 284 6.63 14.97 -15.97
C ASN A 284 6.43 15.60 -17.35
N HIS A 285 5.65 14.95 -18.23
CA HIS A 285 5.32 15.48 -19.55
C HIS A 285 4.51 16.79 -19.46
N GLN A 286 3.50 16.85 -18.57
CA GLN A 286 2.72 18.07 -18.35
C GLN A 286 3.61 19.24 -17.89
N ILE A 287 4.54 19.00 -16.96
CA ILE A 287 5.46 20.04 -16.46
C ILE A 287 6.41 20.53 -17.57
N GLN A 288 6.94 19.62 -18.39
CA GLN A 288 7.81 19.97 -19.51
C GLN A 288 7.07 20.82 -20.56
N SER A 289 5.83 20.47 -20.91
CA SER A 289 5.03 21.22 -21.87
C SER A 289 4.80 22.68 -21.44
N VAL A 290 4.46 22.91 -20.16
CA VAL A 290 4.27 24.26 -19.59
C VAL A 290 5.57 25.05 -19.57
N THR A 291 6.69 24.38 -19.25
CA THR A 291 8.01 25.02 -19.19
C THR A 291 8.46 25.47 -20.59
N ASN A 292 8.26 24.64 -21.61
CA ASN A 292 8.59 24.96 -22.99
C ASN A 292 7.78 26.15 -23.53
N VAL A 293 6.46 26.19 -23.26
CA VAL A 293 5.60 27.31 -23.68
C VAL A 293 6.04 28.63 -23.05
N ARG A 294 6.38 28.63 -21.76
CA ARG A 294 6.85 29.85 -21.07
C ARG A 294 8.19 30.36 -21.63
N CYS A 295 9.10 29.44 -21.97
CA CYS A 295 10.40 29.81 -22.53
C CYS A 295 10.25 30.49 -23.90
N LEU A 296 9.38 29.94 -24.77
CA LEU A 296 9.09 30.53 -26.08
C LEU A 296 8.43 31.92 -25.95
N GLN A 297 7.48 32.09 -25.02
CA GLN A 297 6.85 33.40 -24.78
C GLN A 297 7.84 34.45 -24.27
N MET A 298 8.85 34.06 -23.49
CA MET A 298 9.90 34.99 -23.04
C MET A 298 10.83 35.40 -24.19
N GLN A 299 11.16 34.47 -25.10
CA GLN A 299 11.97 34.77 -26.29
C GLN A 299 11.25 35.74 -27.25
N GLU A 300 9.95 35.56 -27.46
CA GLU A 300 9.15 36.47 -28.31
C GLU A 300 9.05 37.90 -27.73
N LEU A 301 9.05 38.06 -26.41
CA LEU A 301 9.02 39.38 -25.77
C LEU A 301 10.37 40.11 -25.86
N GLU A 302 11.49 39.38 -25.87
CA GLU A 302 12.83 39.96 -26.04
C GLU A 302 13.10 40.42 -27.48
N GLU A 303 12.50 39.80 -28.49
CA GLU A 303 12.67 40.19 -29.90
C GLU A 303 11.90 41.45 -30.31
N VAL A 304 10.93 41.90 -29.50
CA VAL A 304 10.05 43.05 -29.80
C VAL A 304 10.48 44.34 -29.08
N GLY A 305 11.45 44.27 -28.16
CA GLY A 305 11.97 45.42 -27.38
C GLY A 305 13.28 46.00 -27.90
#